data_AF-A0AB39SGZ6-F1
#
_entry.id   AF-A0AB39SGZ6-F1
#
_cell.length_a   1.000
_cell.length_b   1.000
_cell.length_c   1.000
_cell.angle_alpha   90.00
_cell.angle_beta   90.00
_cell.angle_gamma   90.00
#
_symmetry.space_group_name_H-M   'P 1'
#
loop_
_entity.id
_entity.type
_entity.pdbx_description
1 polymer ?
#
loop_
_entity_poly.entity_id
_entity_poly.type
_entity_poly.pdbx_seq_one_letter_code
_entity_poly.pdbx_strand_id
1 'polypeptide(L)'
;MHDHRREIADALADSGRTDRETALNVLGSAARWAAHTLGRLNSASDGNSSDDADGADALETLFALEDALADTRDLAAEALPGLLAEARPGESVAQGTRDVMNELTAVTERVASQRAALEGLVEREEELRRRLAEHEKLRQEVDELRRLERLAEELDGLRAQREVVDARLRELRGRDLGAADRELRTGADALLRLSEQQLAVLEPQTRQSLERAAAAQKVLAATGHELSESSHQLTADQDRLEHVQEELERIQEEQGKVLVSLTRYAQADRELAQALREAAGTDSRGAVPRQGLTLEEVEALTRTVEERLIDADRALSRVLTDRQRSQEDGGTKVTGAQP
;
A
#
# COMPACT_ATOMS: atom_id res chain seq x y z
N MET A 1 -39.57 39.49 70.13
CA MET A 1 -39.99 40.14 68.87
C MET A 1 -41.06 41.14 69.23
N HIS A 2 -40.70 42.42 69.36
CA HIS A 2 -41.71 43.48 69.42
C HIS A 2 -42.25 43.67 68.00
N ASP A 3 -43.52 43.35 67.81
CA ASP A 3 -44.15 43.44 66.50
C ASP A 3 -44.57 44.90 66.28
N HIS A 4 -43.62 45.71 65.81
CA HIS A 4 -43.84 47.14 65.60
C HIS A 4 -45.01 47.44 64.66
N ARG A 5 -45.39 46.50 63.77
CA ARG A 5 -46.60 46.61 62.94
C ARG A 5 -47.87 46.54 63.78
N ARG A 6 -47.86 45.72 64.84
CA ARG A 6 -48.95 45.62 65.81
C ARG A 6 -49.02 46.87 66.69
N GLU A 7 -47.88 47.41 67.11
CA GLU A 7 -47.84 48.68 67.87
C GLU A 7 -48.37 49.88 67.07
N ILE A 8 -48.13 49.93 65.75
CA ILE A 8 -48.71 50.94 64.85
C ILE A 8 -50.23 50.77 64.73
N ALA A 9 -50.70 49.53 64.55
CA ALA A 9 -52.13 49.23 64.45
C ALA A 9 -52.88 49.53 65.76
N ASP A 10 -52.28 49.20 66.91
CA ASP A 10 -52.84 49.46 68.24
C ASP A 10 -52.88 50.98 68.54
N ALA A 11 -51.87 51.73 68.12
CA ALA A 11 -51.86 53.19 68.24
C ALA A 11 -52.97 53.85 67.40
N LEU A 12 -53.24 53.34 66.20
CA LEU A 12 -54.32 53.84 65.33
C LEU A 12 -55.72 53.46 65.82
N ALA A 13 -55.85 52.39 66.61
CA ALA A 13 -57.13 51.92 67.15
C ALA A 13 -57.51 52.59 68.49
N ASP A 14 -56.58 53.25 69.18
CA ASP A 14 -56.81 53.94 70.47
C ASP A 14 -57.47 55.31 70.25
N SER A 15 -58.81 55.35 70.32
CA SER A 15 -59.63 56.57 70.16
C SER A 15 -59.61 57.51 71.38
N GLY A 16 -58.90 57.15 72.45
CA GLY A 16 -58.77 57.96 73.66
C GLY A 16 -57.68 59.03 73.58
N ARG A 17 -56.83 58.99 72.54
CA ARG A 17 -55.73 59.94 72.33
C ARG A 17 -56.09 60.98 71.29
N THR A 18 -55.42 62.13 71.36
CA THR A 18 -55.57 63.12 70.29
C THR A 18 -54.96 62.59 69.00
N ASP A 19 -55.57 62.87 67.84
CA ASP A 19 -55.07 62.46 66.51
C ASP A 19 -53.59 62.82 66.31
N ARG A 20 -53.14 63.91 66.95
CA ARG A 20 -51.75 64.39 66.96
C ARG A 20 -50.79 63.47 67.72
N GLU A 21 -51.18 62.99 68.91
CA GLU A 21 -50.38 62.03 69.68
C GLU A 21 -50.35 60.66 69.02
N THR A 22 -51.45 60.26 68.38
CA THR A 22 -51.53 59.04 67.58
C THR A 22 -50.58 59.09 66.39
N ALA A 23 -50.55 60.20 65.65
CA ALA A 23 -49.61 60.39 64.54
C ALA A 23 -48.13 60.33 64.97
N LEU A 24 -47.76 60.94 66.11
CA LEU A 24 -46.39 60.90 66.63
C LEU A 24 -45.98 59.50 67.09
N ASN A 25 -46.89 58.74 67.70
CA ASN A 25 -46.62 57.37 68.11
C ASN A 25 -46.47 56.43 66.91
N VAL A 26 -47.30 56.59 65.87
CA VAL A 26 -47.18 55.84 64.62
C VAL A 26 -45.85 56.14 63.93
N LEU A 27 -45.45 57.41 63.84
CA LEU A 27 -44.16 57.81 63.29
C LEU A 27 -42.98 57.23 64.10
N GLY A 28 -43.04 57.30 65.44
CA GLY A 28 -42.00 56.74 66.30
C GLY A 28 -41.89 55.21 66.24
N SER A 29 -42.99 54.49 66.04
CA SER A 29 -43.00 53.04 65.85
C SER A 29 -42.59 52.63 64.44
N ALA A 30 -42.95 53.40 63.42
CA ALA A 30 -42.48 53.19 62.05
C ALA A 30 -40.97 53.42 61.92
N ALA A 31 -40.43 54.45 62.56
CA ALA A 31 -38.99 54.72 62.60
C ALA A 31 -38.22 53.59 63.31
N ARG A 32 -38.71 53.10 64.45
CA ARG A 32 -38.12 51.96 65.16
C ARG A 32 -38.19 50.65 64.37
N TRP A 33 -39.30 50.41 63.68
CA TRP A 33 -39.44 49.28 62.77
C TRP A 33 -38.42 49.32 61.63
N ALA A 34 -38.31 50.48 60.96
CA ALA A 34 -37.34 50.71 59.89
C ALA A 34 -35.90 50.50 60.38
N ALA A 35 -35.52 51.10 61.51
CA ALA A 35 -34.21 50.92 62.12
C ALA A 35 -33.92 49.44 62.45
N HIS A 36 -34.89 48.70 62.97
CA HIS A 36 -34.74 47.27 63.27
C HIS A 36 -34.58 46.41 62.01
N THR A 37 -35.32 46.70 60.94
CA THR A 37 -35.18 45.99 59.67
C THR A 37 -33.83 46.25 59.01
N LEU A 38 -33.30 47.47 59.12
CA LEU A 38 -31.99 47.85 58.58
C LEU A 38 -30.84 47.23 59.39
N GLY A 39 -30.96 47.18 60.72
CA GLY A 39 -29.97 46.51 61.58
C GLY A 39 -29.85 45.01 61.28
N ARG A 40 -30.95 44.35 60.88
CA ARG A 40 -30.95 42.94 60.47
C ARG A 40 -30.26 42.70 59.12
N LEU A 41 -30.40 43.60 58.15
CA LEU A 41 -29.70 43.51 56.86
C LEU A 41 -28.17 43.60 57.05
N ASN A 42 -27.72 44.48 57.94
CA ASN A 42 -26.30 44.61 58.26
C ASN A 42 -25.72 43.39 59.00
N SER A 43 -26.54 42.69 59.79
CA SER A 43 -26.14 41.47 60.51
C SER A 43 -26.18 40.20 59.64
N ALA A 44 -26.89 40.25 58.51
CA ALA A 44 -26.96 39.14 57.54
C ALA A 44 -25.76 39.12 56.58
N SER A 45 -25.00 40.22 56.49
CA SER A 45 -23.82 40.36 55.61
C SER A 45 -22.61 39.52 56.05
N ASP A 46 -22.62 38.89 57.23
CA ASP A 46 -21.57 37.97 57.69
C ASP A 46 -21.77 36.52 57.18
N GLY A 47 -22.86 36.25 56.45
CA GLY A 47 -23.18 34.95 55.88
C GLY A 47 -22.80 34.84 54.40
N ASN A 48 -21.84 33.97 54.11
CA ASN A 48 -21.29 33.64 52.78
C ASN A 48 -22.33 33.05 51.79
N SER A 49 -23.26 33.87 51.27
CA SER A 49 -24.15 33.51 50.15
C SER A 49 -23.80 34.32 48.90
N SER A 50 -23.28 33.63 47.90
CA SER A 50 -22.75 34.16 46.64
C SER A 50 -23.82 34.33 45.55
N ASP A 51 -24.95 34.98 45.87
CA ASP A 51 -25.91 35.41 44.85
C ASP A 51 -25.68 36.89 44.55
N ASP A 52 -24.96 37.17 43.46
CA ASP A 52 -24.66 38.53 42.96
C ASP A 52 -25.94 39.34 42.65
N ALA A 53 -27.11 38.69 42.56
CA ALA A 53 -28.42 39.33 42.39
C ALA A 53 -28.92 40.02 43.68
N ASP A 54 -28.63 39.46 44.87
CA ASP A 54 -29.08 40.03 46.15
C ASP A 54 -28.33 41.34 46.47
N GLY A 55 -27.11 41.53 45.95
CA GLY A 55 -26.31 42.73 46.18
C GLY A 55 -26.83 43.97 45.44
N ALA A 56 -27.28 43.80 44.19
CA ALA A 56 -27.84 44.89 43.40
C ALA A 56 -29.19 45.38 43.98
N ASP A 57 -30.06 44.44 44.37
CA ASP A 57 -31.35 44.74 45.01
C ASP A 57 -31.16 45.37 46.41
N ALA A 58 -30.14 44.94 47.17
CA ALA A 58 -29.78 45.55 48.44
C ALA A 58 -29.26 47.00 48.29
N LEU A 59 -28.52 47.27 47.21
CA LEU A 59 -28.07 48.63 46.90
C LEU A 59 -29.23 49.52 46.41
N GLU A 60 -30.09 49.02 45.52
CA GLU A 60 -31.27 49.75 45.04
C GLU A 60 -32.22 50.12 46.19
N THR A 61 -32.48 49.18 47.11
CA THR A 61 -33.29 49.45 48.31
C THR A 61 -32.63 50.44 49.27
N LEU A 62 -31.30 50.46 49.35
CA LEU A 62 -30.55 51.46 50.12
C LEU A 62 -30.59 52.84 49.46
N PHE A 63 -30.50 52.92 48.13
CA PHE A 63 -30.68 54.16 47.36
C PHE A 63 -32.10 54.74 47.55
N ALA A 64 -33.14 53.91 47.43
CA ALA A 64 -34.53 54.32 47.63
C ALA A 64 -34.83 54.76 49.07
N LEU A 65 -34.22 54.11 50.06
CA LEU A 65 -34.30 54.54 51.46
C LEU A 65 -33.61 55.88 51.67
N GLU A 66 -32.48 56.11 51.01
CA GLU A 66 -31.75 57.38 51.11
C GLU A 66 -32.51 58.54 50.49
N ASP A 67 -33.15 58.34 49.33
CA ASP A 67 -34.04 59.34 48.73
C ASP A 67 -35.20 59.67 49.70
N ALA A 68 -35.79 58.63 50.30
CA ALA A 68 -36.82 58.83 51.33
C ALA A 68 -36.26 59.54 52.58
N LEU A 69 -35.02 59.28 52.98
CA LEU A 69 -34.38 59.94 54.12
C LEU A 69 -33.97 61.39 53.81
N ALA A 70 -33.56 61.69 52.57
CA ALA A 70 -33.27 63.04 52.10
C ALA A 70 -34.53 63.91 52.15
N ASP A 71 -35.68 63.37 51.72
CA ASP A 71 -36.98 64.02 51.86
C ASP A 71 -37.39 64.18 53.34
N THR A 72 -36.98 63.25 54.22
CA THR A 72 -37.23 63.38 55.66
C THR A 72 -36.29 64.35 56.36
N ARG A 73 -35.16 64.77 55.77
CA ARG A 73 -34.26 65.75 56.39
C ARG A 73 -34.93 67.11 56.49
N ASP A 74 -35.65 67.52 55.45
CA ASP A 74 -36.44 68.76 55.46
C ASP A 74 -37.59 68.66 56.47
N LEU A 75 -38.25 67.50 56.53
CA LEU A 75 -39.30 67.21 57.52
C LEU A 75 -38.75 67.25 58.97
N ALA A 76 -37.54 66.74 59.18
CA ALA A 76 -36.94 66.57 60.49
C ALA A 76 -36.21 67.82 61.00
N ALA A 77 -35.66 68.63 60.09
CA ALA A 77 -35.05 69.92 60.42
C ALA A 77 -36.08 71.03 60.62
N GLU A 78 -37.15 71.07 59.83
CA GLU A 78 -38.10 72.21 59.83
C GLU A 78 -39.44 71.89 60.50
N ALA A 79 -40.06 70.74 60.19
CA ALA A 79 -41.45 70.48 60.58
C ALA A 79 -41.58 69.79 61.96
N LEU A 80 -40.70 68.83 62.26
CA LEU A 80 -40.74 68.04 63.50
C LEU A 80 -40.46 68.85 64.79
N PRO A 81 -39.48 69.76 64.83
CA PRO A 81 -39.25 70.59 66.01
C PRO A 81 -40.45 71.50 66.33
N GLY A 82 -41.10 72.06 65.30
CA GLY A 82 -42.33 72.83 65.43
C GLY A 82 -43.50 71.99 65.93
N LEU A 83 -43.68 70.79 65.38
CA LEU A 83 -44.72 69.86 65.80
C LEU A 83 -44.54 69.39 67.25
N LEU A 84 -43.30 69.12 67.69
CA LEU A 84 -42.97 68.72 69.05
C LEU A 84 -43.12 69.87 70.06
N ALA A 85 -42.72 71.09 69.68
CA ALA A 85 -42.88 72.28 70.53
C ALA A 85 -44.34 72.56 70.86
N GLU A 86 -45.24 72.30 69.92
CA GLU A 86 -46.67 72.57 70.04
C GLU A 86 -47.46 71.34 70.59
N ALA A 87 -46.93 70.12 70.49
CA ALA A 87 -47.53 68.90 71.05
C ALA A 87 -47.28 68.69 72.56
N ARG A 88 -46.32 69.41 73.17
CA ARG A 88 -45.90 69.23 74.58
C ARG A 88 -45.74 67.76 75.03
N PRO A 89 -44.96 66.95 74.30
CA PRO A 89 -44.69 65.58 74.70
C PRO A 89 -43.97 65.57 76.06
N GLY A 90 -44.23 64.55 76.89
CA GLY A 90 -43.48 64.35 78.14
C GLY A 90 -41.98 64.14 77.87
N GLU A 91 -41.12 64.49 78.85
CA GLU A 91 -39.65 64.52 78.72
C GLU A 91 -39.06 63.23 78.12
N SER A 92 -39.63 62.07 78.49
CA SER A 92 -39.17 60.76 77.97
C SER A 92 -39.36 60.60 76.46
N VAL A 93 -40.43 61.16 75.89
CA VAL A 93 -40.71 61.08 74.44
C VAL A 93 -39.82 62.07 73.70
N ALA A 94 -39.64 63.27 74.26
CA ALA A 94 -38.74 64.27 73.69
C ALA A 94 -37.28 63.81 73.68
N GLN A 95 -36.82 63.08 74.71
CA GLN A 95 -35.47 62.52 74.72
C GLN A 95 -35.33 61.37 73.71
N GLY A 96 -36.30 60.46 73.65
CA GLY A 96 -36.26 59.35 72.69
C GLY A 96 -36.26 59.81 71.23
N THR A 97 -37.01 60.88 70.89
CA THR A 97 -36.97 61.44 69.53
C THR A 97 -35.65 62.12 69.21
N ARG A 98 -35.02 62.81 70.17
CA ARG A 98 -33.66 63.38 69.99
C ARG A 98 -32.62 62.30 69.76
N ASP A 99 -32.66 61.22 70.53
CA ASP A 99 -31.70 60.12 70.40
C ASP A 99 -31.82 59.43 69.03
N VAL A 100 -33.04 59.15 68.58
CA VAL A 100 -33.31 58.61 67.23
C VAL A 100 -32.86 59.57 66.13
N MET A 101 -33.09 60.88 66.30
CA MET A 101 -32.62 61.88 65.33
C MET A 101 -31.10 61.96 65.25
N ASN A 102 -30.41 61.85 66.38
CA ASN A 102 -28.95 61.80 66.42
C ASN A 102 -28.41 60.53 65.75
N GLU A 103 -29.05 59.37 65.99
CA GLU A 103 -28.70 58.11 65.33
C GLU A 103 -28.92 58.18 63.81
N LEU A 104 -30.06 58.71 63.36
CA LEU A 104 -30.34 58.92 61.94
C LEU A 104 -29.32 59.86 61.29
N THR A 105 -28.98 60.97 61.96
CA THR A 105 -27.95 61.90 61.47
C THR A 105 -26.60 61.19 61.32
N ALA A 106 -26.16 60.44 62.33
CA ALA A 106 -24.91 59.69 62.29
C ALA A 106 -24.89 58.61 61.20
N VAL A 107 -26.01 57.93 60.95
CA VAL A 107 -26.14 56.97 59.85
C VAL A 107 -26.06 57.68 58.50
N THR A 108 -26.74 58.82 58.31
CA THR A 108 -26.66 59.58 57.05
C THR A 108 -25.25 60.09 56.76
N GLU A 109 -24.51 60.56 57.77
CA GLU A 109 -23.11 60.96 57.61
C GLU A 109 -22.21 59.78 57.23
N ARG A 110 -22.43 58.62 57.85
CA ARG A 110 -21.70 57.39 57.52
C ARG A 110 -21.96 56.95 56.08
N VAL A 111 -23.22 56.93 55.64
CA VAL A 111 -23.59 56.57 54.27
C VAL A 111 -22.98 57.55 53.26
N ALA A 112 -23.05 58.86 53.54
CA ALA A 112 -22.41 59.87 52.69
C ALA A 112 -20.88 59.66 52.58
N SER A 113 -20.20 59.34 53.68
CA SER A 113 -18.76 59.06 53.67
C SER A 113 -18.41 57.78 52.87
N GLN A 114 -19.27 56.76 52.95
CA GLN A 114 -19.11 55.51 52.20
C GLN A 114 -19.37 55.71 50.70
N ARG A 115 -20.35 56.55 50.33
CA ARG A 115 -20.57 56.95 48.92
C ARG A 115 -19.36 57.68 48.34
N ALA A 116 -18.84 58.68 49.04
CA ALA A 116 -17.64 59.39 48.59
C ALA A 116 -16.44 58.44 48.43
N ALA A 117 -16.31 57.44 49.31
CA ALA A 117 -15.28 56.41 49.18
C ALA A 117 -15.52 55.49 47.97
N LEU A 118 -16.77 55.09 47.70
CA LEU A 118 -17.14 54.26 46.56
C LEU A 118 -16.94 55.00 45.23
N GLU A 119 -17.35 56.27 45.15
CA GLU A 119 -17.10 57.14 43.99
C GLU A 119 -15.59 57.24 43.71
N GLY A 120 -14.78 57.48 44.74
CA GLY A 120 -13.32 57.50 44.60
C GLY A 120 -12.71 56.14 44.18
N LEU A 121 -13.36 55.01 44.50
CA LEU A 121 -12.94 53.70 44.01
C LEU A 121 -13.35 53.48 42.55
N VAL A 122 -14.54 53.92 42.14
CA VAL A 122 -15.00 53.85 40.75
C VAL A 122 -14.11 54.69 39.84
N GLU A 123 -13.77 55.92 40.24
CA GLU A 123 -12.84 56.77 39.50
C GLU A 123 -11.47 56.12 39.31
N ARG A 124 -10.92 55.50 40.36
CA ARG A 124 -9.66 54.76 40.29
C ARG A 124 -9.77 53.51 39.41
N GLU A 125 -10.90 52.81 39.47
CA GLU A 125 -11.14 51.66 38.62
C GLU A 125 -11.18 52.06 37.14
N GLU A 126 -11.88 53.15 36.80
CA GLU A 126 -11.87 53.71 35.45
C GLU A 126 -10.48 54.13 35.00
N GLU A 127 -9.70 54.78 35.87
CA GLU A 127 -8.31 55.15 35.59
C GLU A 127 -7.44 53.91 35.32
N LEU A 128 -7.59 52.84 36.12
CA LEU A 128 -6.89 51.58 35.91
C LEU A 128 -7.32 50.90 34.61
N ARG A 129 -8.61 50.90 34.27
CA ARG A 129 -9.11 50.39 32.98
C ARG A 129 -8.51 51.16 31.80
N ARG A 130 -8.42 52.49 31.88
CA ARG A 130 -7.76 53.32 30.86
C ARG A 130 -6.27 52.97 30.73
N ARG A 131 -5.55 52.89 31.85
CA ARG A 131 -4.12 52.49 31.86
C ARG A 131 -3.88 51.09 31.31
N LEU A 132 -4.76 50.13 31.60
CA LEU A 132 -4.67 48.79 31.02
C LEU A 132 -4.88 48.78 29.51
N ALA A 133 -5.84 49.57 29.01
CA ALA A 133 -6.06 49.72 27.57
C ALA A 133 -4.86 50.39 26.88
N GLU A 134 -4.26 51.41 27.50
CA GLU A 134 -3.02 52.04 27.02
C GLU A 134 -1.85 51.05 27.01
N HIS A 135 -1.68 50.26 28.07
CA HIS A 135 -0.62 49.26 28.14
C HIS A 135 -0.79 48.16 27.09
N GLU A 136 -2.02 47.73 26.82
CA GLU A 136 -2.30 46.75 25.78
C GLU A 136 -2.03 47.31 24.38
N LYS A 137 -2.36 48.57 24.13
CA LYS A 137 -1.97 49.27 22.89
C LYS A 137 -0.45 49.34 22.75
N LEU A 138 0.28 49.70 23.81
CA LEU A 138 1.74 49.74 23.80
C LEU A 138 2.35 48.34 23.56
N ARG A 139 1.77 47.27 24.10
CA ARG A 139 2.19 45.89 23.79
C ARG A 139 2.05 45.58 22.31
N GLN A 140 0.90 45.92 21.71
CA GLN A 140 0.67 45.71 20.29
C GLN A 140 1.68 46.50 19.43
N GLU A 141 1.97 47.75 19.80
CA GLU A 141 2.99 48.56 19.14
C GLU A 141 4.40 47.94 19.25
N VAL A 142 4.79 47.43 20.42
CA VAL A 142 6.08 46.72 20.61
C VAL A 142 6.15 45.44 19.78
N ASP A 143 5.08 44.66 19.72
CA ASP A 143 5.06 43.42 18.94
C ASP A 143 5.15 43.70 17.43
N GLU A 144 4.52 44.77 16.95
CA GLU A 144 4.68 45.21 15.57
C GLU A 144 6.10 45.72 15.29
N LEU A 145 6.72 46.47 16.21
CA LEU A 145 8.12 46.89 16.07
C LEU A 145 9.07 45.67 15.99
N ARG A 146 8.89 44.66 16.84
CA ARG A 146 9.66 43.40 16.78
C ARG A 146 9.43 42.62 15.49
N ARG A 147 8.23 42.70 14.92
CA ARG A 147 7.94 42.10 13.61
C ARG A 147 8.67 42.85 12.51
N LEU A 148 8.65 44.18 12.54
CA LEU A 148 9.36 45.01 11.57
C LEU A 148 10.89 44.81 11.66
N GLU A 149 11.44 44.68 12.87
CA GLU A 149 12.85 44.36 13.09
C GLU A 149 13.25 43.02 12.46
N ARG A 150 12.47 41.96 12.71
CA ARG A 150 12.69 40.64 12.07
C ARG A 150 12.62 40.72 10.54
N LEU A 151 11.65 41.46 9.99
CA LEU A 151 11.55 41.67 8.54
C LEU A 151 12.75 42.45 7.98
N ALA A 152 13.32 43.40 8.74
CA ALA A 152 14.51 44.11 8.33
C ALA A 152 15.74 43.18 8.30
N GLU A 153 15.92 42.32 9.31
CA GLU A 153 16.97 41.30 9.34
C GLU A 153 16.84 40.30 8.17
N GLU A 154 15.62 39.83 7.88
CA GLU A 154 15.35 38.97 6.72
C GLU A 154 15.71 39.66 5.40
N LEU A 155 15.40 40.95 5.28
CA LEU A 155 15.69 41.74 4.09
C LEU A 155 17.21 41.91 3.90
N ASP A 156 17.95 42.18 4.97
CA ASP A 156 19.42 42.23 4.91
C ASP A 156 20.04 40.86 4.59
N GLY A 157 19.46 39.77 5.12
CA GLY A 157 19.79 38.41 4.71
C GLY A 157 19.58 38.16 3.21
N LEU A 158 18.46 38.61 2.65
CA LEU A 158 18.18 38.51 1.22
C LEU A 158 19.13 39.36 0.36
N ARG A 159 19.51 40.56 0.83
CA ARG A 159 20.52 41.39 0.15
C ARG A 159 21.87 40.69 0.12
N ALA A 160 22.32 40.12 1.23
CA ALA A 160 23.56 39.36 1.28
C ALA A 160 23.52 38.13 0.34
N GLN A 161 22.40 37.40 0.31
CA GLN A 161 22.21 36.28 -0.63
C GLN A 161 22.29 36.73 -2.09
N ARG A 162 21.66 37.86 -2.43
CA ARG A 162 21.75 38.44 -3.77
C ARG A 162 23.19 38.79 -4.13
N GLU A 163 23.94 39.41 -3.22
CA GLU A 163 25.35 39.73 -3.46
C GLU A 163 26.20 38.48 -3.71
N VAL A 164 25.96 37.39 -2.97
CA VAL A 164 26.61 36.10 -3.18
C VAL A 164 26.25 35.52 -4.54
N VAL A 165 24.98 35.55 -4.93
CA VAL A 165 24.53 35.09 -6.26
C VAL A 165 25.15 35.93 -7.37
N ASP A 166 25.15 37.26 -7.24
CA ASP A 166 25.75 38.17 -8.20
C ASP A 166 27.26 37.97 -8.31
N ALA A 167 27.95 37.71 -7.19
CA ALA A 167 29.37 37.35 -7.18
C ALA A 167 29.61 36.02 -7.91
N ARG A 168 28.81 34.99 -7.64
CA ARG A 168 28.90 33.69 -8.30
C ARG A 168 28.57 33.76 -9.79
N LEU A 169 27.59 34.57 -10.18
CA LEU A 169 27.28 34.83 -11.59
C LEU A 169 28.42 35.57 -12.29
N ARG A 170 29.05 36.55 -11.62
CA ARG A 170 30.25 37.21 -12.14
C ARG A 170 31.42 36.24 -12.29
N GLU A 171 31.64 35.37 -11.30
CA GLU A 171 32.65 34.32 -11.37
C GLU A 171 32.39 33.34 -12.53
N LEU A 172 31.14 32.87 -12.68
CA LEU A 172 30.74 31.99 -13.78
C LEU A 172 30.89 32.66 -15.15
N ARG A 173 30.60 33.96 -15.25
CA ARG A 173 30.81 34.75 -16.48
C ARG A 173 32.29 35.05 -16.75
N GLY A 174 33.11 35.15 -15.69
CA GLY A 174 34.54 35.42 -15.77
C GLY A 174 35.38 34.16 -16.03
N ARG A 175 34.88 32.98 -15.69
CA ARG A 175 35.40 31.71 -16.22
C ARG A 175 35.13 31.73 -17.72
N ASP A 176 36.18 31.55 -18.52
CA ASP A 176 36.07 31.48 -19.98
C ASP A 176 35.33 30.20 -20.38
N LEU A 177 34.01 30.22 -20.23
CA LEU A 177 33.10 29.18 -20.70
C LEU A 177 33.28 29.00 -22.21
N GLY A 178 33.78 30.01 -22.94
CA GLY A 178 34.16 29.88 -24.33
C GLY A 178 35.37 28.96 -24.55
N ALA A 179 36.34 28.87 -23.63
CA ALA A 179 37.43 27.90 -23.70
C ALA A 179 36.92 26.48 -23.39
N ALA A 180 36.12 26.31 -22.33
CA ALA A 180 35.53 25.01 -21.99
C ALA A 180 34.57 24.49 -23.08
N ASP A 181 33.75 25.37 -23.66
CA ASP A 181 32.81 25.02 -24.74
C ASP A 181 33.56 24.73 -26.06
N ARG A 182 34.69 25.40 -26.31
CA ARG A 182 35.59 25.06 -27.43
C ARG A 182 36.31 23.73 -27.22
N GLU A 183 36.77 23.43 -26.00
CA GLU A 183 37.37 22.13 -25.66
C GLU A 183 36.35 21.00 -25.78
N LEU A 184 35.10 21.22 -25.33
CA LEU A 184 34.01 20.26 -25.49
C LEU A 184 33.64 20.04 -26.96
N ARG A 185 33.57 21.09 -27.78
CA ARG A 185 33.34 20.95 -29.24
C ARG A 185 34.49 20.21 -29.91
N THR A 186 35.74 20.51 -29.53
CA THR A 186 36.92 19.82 -30.07
C THR A 186 36.95 18.35 -29.66
N GLY A 187 36.58 18.05 -28.41
CA GLY A 187 36.44 16.68 -27.91
C GLY A 187 35.29 15.92 -28.57
N ALA A 188 34.16 16.57 -28.80
CA ALA A 188 33.02 16.02 -29.52
C ALA A 188 33.37 15.73 -30.99
N ASP A 189 34.06 16.64 -31.68
CA ASP A 189 34.54 16.43 -33.04
C ASP A 189 35.57 15.30 -33.13
N ALA A 190 36.45 15.16 -32.12
CA ALA A 190 37.40 14.06 -32.04
C ALA A 190 36.71 12.70 -31.81
N LEU A 191 35.68 12.66 -30.97
CA LEU A 191 34.85 11.47 -30.74
C LEU A 191 34.03 11.10 -31.98
N LEU A 192 33.46 12.09 -32.68
CA LEU A 192 32.75 11.87 -33.94
C LEU A 192 33.70 11.28 -34.98
N ARG A 193 34.89 11.86 -35.18
CA ARG A 193 35.91 11.30 -36.09
C ARG A 193 36.36 9.91 -35.69
N LEU A 194 36.56 9.64 -34.39
CA LEU A 194 36.93 8.31 -33.90
C LEU A 194 35.80 7.30 -34.15
N SER A 195 34.55 7.70 -33.95
CA SER A 195 33.38 6.86 -34.21
C SER A 195 33.18 6.59 -35.70
N GLU A 196 33.40 7.59 -36.56
CA GLU A 196 33.39 7.44 -38.02
C GLU A 196 34.51 6.51 -38.49
N GLN A 197 35.71 6.64 -37.92
CA GLN A 197 36.85 5.75 -38.19
C GLN A 197 36.59 4.30 -37.73
N GLN A 198 36.00 4.12 -36.54
CA GLN A 198 35.64 2.79 -36.03
C GLN A 198 34.51 2.16 -36.83
N LEU A 199 33.50 2.94 -37.24
CA LEU A 199 32.43 2.47 -38.14
C LEU A 199 32.99 2.10 -39.52
N ALA A 200 33.92 2.88 -40.06
CA ALA A 200 34.59 2.57 -41.33
C ALA A 200 35.46 1.31 -41.27
N VAL A 201 35.95 0.92 -40.08
CA VAL A 201 36.68 -0.35 -39.86
C VAL A 201 35.74 -1.52 -39.60
N LEU A 202 34.59 -1.27 -38.97
CA LEU A 202 33.59 -2.31 -38.65
C LEU A 202 32.74 -2.69 -39.86
N GLU A 203 32.44 -1.77 -40.79
CA GLU A 203 31.62 -2.07 -41.97
C GLU A 203 32.27 -3.16 -42.88
N PRO A 204 33.58 -3.13 -43.18
CA PRO A 204 34.24 -4.21 -43.93
C PRO A 204 34.34 -5.51 -43.14
N GLN A 205 34.61 -5.45 -41.83
CA GLN A 205 34.74 -6.64 -40.98
C GLN A 205 33.40 -7.37 -40.80
N THR A 206 32.31 -6.62 -40.62
CA THR A 206 30.95 -7.18 -40.53
C THR A 206 30.52 -7.76 -41.88
N ARG A 207 30.75 -7.07 -43.00
CA ARG A 207 30.53 -7.61 -44.35
C ARG A 207 31.30 -8.92 -44.58
N GLN A 208 32.59 -8.96 -44.24
CA GLN A 208 33.41 -10.17 -44.38
C GLN A 208 32.91 -11.32 -43.49
N SER A 209 32.44 -11.01 -42.28
CA SER A 209 31.88 -12.03 -41.37
C SER A 209 30.56 -12.62 -41.89
N LEU A 210 29.69 -11.79 -42.49
CA LEU A 210 28.45 -12.22 -43.12
C LEU A 210 28.72 -13.04 -44.40
N GLU A 211 29.71 -12.66 -45.20
CA GLU A 211 30.13 -13.45 -46.37
C GLU A 211 30.66 -14.83 -45.95
N ARG A 212 31.47 -14.90 -44.89
CA ARG A 212 31.94 -16.18 -44.32
C ARG A 212 30.78 -17.03 -43.78
N ALA A 213 29.83 -16.42 -43.08
CA ALA A 213 28.65 -17.11 -42.56
C ALA A 213 27.76 -17.64 -43.70
N ALA A 214 27.53 -16.84 -44.74
CA ALA A 214 26.78 -17.26 -45.92
C ALA A 214 27.49 -18.38 -46.70
N ALA A 215 28.82 -18.32 -46.82
CA ALA A 215 29.62 -19.39 -47.41
C ALA A 215 29.52 -20.69 -46.59
N ALA A 216 29.65 -20.60 -45.26
CA ALA A 216 29.50 -21.74 -44.37
C ALA A 216 28.07 -22.34 -44.44
N GLN A 217 27.04 -21.50 -44.52
CA GLN A 217 25.66 -21.94 -44.67
C GLN A 217 25.43 -22.66 -46.01
N LYS A 218 26.04 -22.18 -47.11
CA LYS A 218 25.99 -22.87 -48.41
C LYS A 218 26.67 -24.24 -48.37
N VAL A 219 27.84 -24.34 -47.73
CA VAL A 219 28.54 -25.62 -47.56
C VAL A 219 27.68 -26.57 -46.72
N LEU A 220 27.11 -26.10 -45.61
CA LEU A 220 26.27 -26.92 -44.74
C LEU A 220 24.99 -27.42 -45.46
N ALA A 221 24.37 -26.57 -46.28
CA ALA A 221 23.23 -26.96 -47.10
C ALA A 221 23.60 -28.01 -48.16
N ALA A 222 24.76 -27.87 -48.81
CA ALA A 222 25.26 -28.86 -49.77
C ALA A 222 25.52 -30.21 -49.09
N THR A 223 26.23 -30.22 -47.95
CA THR A 223 26.49 -31.46 -47.19
C THR A 223 25.21 -32.09 -46.66
N GLY A 224 24.22 -31.29 -46.27
CA GLY A 224 22.91 -31.79 -45.84
C GLY A 224 22.14 -32.45 -46.98
N HIS A 225 22.25 -31.91 -48.20
CA HIS A 225 21.66 -32.50 -49.39
C HIS A 225 22.33 -33.82 -49.75
N GLU A 226 23.67 -33.87 -49.78
CA GLU A 226 24.45 -35.09 -50.02
C GLU A 226 24.12 -36.19 -49.01
N LEU A 227 24.00 -35.83 -47.72
CA LEU A 227 23.60 -36.78 -46.68
C LEU A 227 22.18 -37.32 -46.92
N SER A 228 21.23 -36.46 -47.28
CA SER A 228 19.87 -36.88 -47.61
C SER A 228 19.83 -37.82 -48.82
N GLU A 229 20.60 -37.52 -49.87
CA GLU A 229 20.72 -38.40 -51.04
C GLU A 229 21.32 -39.76 -50.67
N SER A 230 22.41 -39.76 -49.88
CA SER A 230 23.04 -41.00 -49.42
C SER A 230 22.11 -41.83 -48.52
N SER A 231 21.29 -41.17 -47.68
CA SER A 231 20.29 -41.85 -46.85
C SER A 231 19.20 -42.48 -47.72
N HIS A 232 18.70 -41.78 -48.75
CA HIS A 232 17.73 -42.33 -49.69
C HIS A 232 18.30 -43.51 -50.48
N GLN A 233 19.58 -43.45 -50.87
CA GLN A 233 20.28 -44.56 -51.52
C GLN A 233 20.40 -45.76 -50.58
N LEU A 234 20.79 -45.55 -49.32
CA LEU A 234 20.87 -46.61 -48.32
C LEU A 234 19.51 -47.29 -48.10
N THR A 235 18.42 -46.53 -47.99
CA THR A 235 17.08 -47.11 -47.87
C THR A 235 16.69 -47.89 -49.13
N ALA A 236 16.97 -47.37 -50.32
CA ALA A 236 16.70 -48.08 -51.57
C ALA A 236 17.52 -49.37 -51.72
N ASP A 237 18.76 -49.38 -51.24
CA ASP A 237 19.60 -50.57 -51.24
C ASP A 237 19.18 -51.58 -50.17
N GLN A 238 18.66 -51.12 -49.02
CA GLN A 238 18.04 -51.99 -48.01
C GLN A 238 16.79 -52.67 -48.58
N ASP A 239 15.89 -51.91 -49.22
CA ASP A 239 14.68 -52.46 -49.86
C ASP A 239 15.05 -53.50 -50.94
N ARG A 240 16.12 -53.25 -51.72
CA ARG A 240 16.64 -54.21 -52.70
C ARG A 240 17.18 -55.48 -52.04
N LEU A 241 17.90 -55.35 -50.94
CA LEU A 241 18.44 -56.50 -50.20
C LEU A 241 17.31 -57.36 -49.62
N GLU A 242 16.28 -56.74 -49.04
CA GLU A 242 15.08 -57.43 -48.56
C GLU A 242 14.38 -58.17 -49.70
N HIS A 243 14.20 -57.51 -50.85
CA HIS A 243 13.59 -58.16 -52.02
C HIS A 243 14.39 -59.37 -52.52
N VAL A 244 15.72 -59.26 -52.59
CA VAL A 244 16.60 -60.38 -52.99
C VAL A 244 16.56 -61.52 -51.97
N GLN A 245 16.43 -61.21 -50.68
CA GLN A 245 16.26 -62.23 -49.64
C GLN A 245 14.94 -62.97 -49.79
N GLU A 246 13.83 -62.27 -49.99
CA GLU A 246 12.52 -62.89 -50.26
C GLU A 246 12.55 -63.79 -51.51
N GLU A 247 13.21 -63.35 -52.59
CA GLU A 247 13.38 -64.17 -53.80
C GLU A 247 14.19 -65.43 -53.54
N LEU A 248 15.28 -65.33 -52.76
CA LEU A 248 16.11 -66.48 -52.39
C LEU A 248 15.33 -67.47 -51.52
N GLU A 249 14.55 -67.00 -50.54
CA GLU A 249 13.70 -67.85 -49.71
C GLU A 249 12.66 -68.60 -50.56
N ARG A 250 12.01 -67.92 -51.52
CA ARG A 250 11.08 -68.57 -52.46
C ARG A 250 11.76 -69.65 -53.29
N ILE A 251 12.94 -69.36 -53.86
CA ILE A 251 13.70 -70.34 -54.64
C ILE A 251 14.08 -71.55 -53.77
N GLN A 252 14.48 -71.32 -52.51
CA GLN A 252 14.80 -72.41 -51.57
C GLN A 252 13.57 -73.27 -51.25
N GLU A 253 12.41 -72.67 -51.04
CA GLU A 253 11.16 -73.41 -50.83
C GLU A 253 10.76 -74.24 -52.05
N GLU A 254 10.89 -73.68 -53.25
CA GLU A 254 10.61 -74.38 -54.51
C GLU A 254 11.57 -75.56 -54.72
N GLN A 255 12.88 -75.33 -54.52
CA GLN A 255 13.89 -76.39 -54.61
C GLN A 255 13.68 -77.47 -53.55
N GLY A 256 13.31 -77.09 -52.32
CA GLY A 256 12.97 -78.02 -51.24
C GLY A 256 11.78 -78.91 -51.61
N LYS A 257 10.72 -78.34 -52.21
CA LYS A 257 9.56 -79.11 -52.71
C LYS A 257 9.98 -80.10 -53.81
N VAL A 258 10.84 -79.68 -54.73
CA VAL A 258 11.36 -80.55 -55.79
C VAL A 258 12.19 -81.70 -55.20
N LEU A 259 13.08 -81.43 -54.25
CA LEU A 259 13.88 -82.47 -53.59
C LEU A 259 13.02 -83.47 -52.80
N VAL A 260 12.00 -83.01 -52.08
CA VAL A 260 11.03 -83.89 -51.40
C VAL A 260 10.27 -84.76 -52.41
N SER A 261 9.89 -84.20 -53.56
CA SER A 261 9.24 -85.00 -54.62
C SER A 261 10.18 -86.05 -55.22
N LEU A 262 11.44 -85.69 -55.49
CA LEU A 262 12.45 -86.60 -56.04
C LEU A 262 12.79 -87.73 -55.07
N THR A 263 12.98 -87.41 -53.78
CA THR A 263 13.21 -88.42 -52.74
C THR A 263 12.02 -89.37 -52.59
N ARG A 264 10.78 -88.86 -52.71
CA ARG A 264 9.58 -89.70 -52.73
C ARG A 264 9.52 -90.60 -53.97
N TYR A 265 9.89 -90.09 -55.14
CA TYR A 265 10.00 -90.90 -56.36
C TYR A 265 11.07 -91.98 -56.23
N ALA A 266 12.26 -91.65 -55.72
CA ALA A 266 13.33 -92.62 -55.48
C ALA A 266 12.91 -93.71 -54.46
N GLN A 267 12.18 -93.33 -53.41
CA GLN A 267 11.59 -94.26 -52.45
C GLN A 267 10.55 -95.19 -53.12
N ALA A 268 9.65 -94.63 -53.94
CA ALA A 268 8.67 -95.40 -54.69
C ALA A 268 9.33 -96.37 -55.70
N ASP A 269 10.40 -95.94 -56.36
CA ASP A 269 11.19 -96.80 -57.25
C ASP A 269 11.85 -97.96 -56.48
N ARG A 270 12.32 -97.73 -55.25
CA ARG A 270 12.84 -98.79 -54.36
C ARG A 270 11.74 -99.78 -53.95
N GLU A 271 10.57 -99.29 -53.58
CA GLU A 271 9.41 -100.13 -53.26
C GLU A 271 8.94 -100.96 -54.46
N LEU A 272 8.92 -100.37 -55.66
CA LEU A 272 8.61 -101.05 -56.92
C LEU A 272 9.67 -102.12 -57.24
N ALA A 273 10.95 -101.79 -57.16
CA ALA A 273 12.04 -102.73 -57.38
C ALA A 273 12.00 -103.89 -56.38
N GLN A 274 11.67 -103.62 -55.11
CA GLN A 274 11.48 -104.64 -54.09
C GLN A 274 10.27 -105.53 -54.39
N ALA A 275 9.12 -104.96 -54.75
CA ALA A 275 7.91 -105.70 -55.11
C ALA A 275 8.14 -106.59 -56.37
N LEU A 276 8.89 -106.10 -57.35
CA LEU A 276 9.31 -106.90 -58.51
C LEU A 276 10.24 -108.05 -58.11
N ARG A 277 11.13 -107.84 -57.13
CA ARG A 277 12.01 -108.88 -56.57
C ARG A 277 11.21 -109.96 -55.83
N GLU A 278 10.23 -109.55 -55.02
CA GLU A 278 9.32 -110.44 -54.31
C GLU A 278 8.45 -111.25 -55.30
N ALA A 279 7.91 -110.61 -56.34
CA ALA A 279 7.14 -111.28 -57.39
C ALA A 279 7.98 -112.23 -58.25
N ALA A 280 9.26 -111.91 -58.53
CA ALA A 280 10.18 -112.79 -59.25
C ALA A 280 10.74 -113.94 -58.38
N GLY A 281 10.71 -113.79 -57.05
CA GLY A 281 11.11 -114.81 -56.08
C GLY A 281 10.06 -115.91 -55.84
N THR A 282 8.82 -115.70 -56.28
CA THR A 282 7.72 -116.67 -56.19
C THR A 282 7.25 -117.07 -57.60
N ASP A 283 7.77 -118.21 -58.08
CA ASP A 283 7.36 -118.93 -59.31
C ASP A 283 7.66 -118.28 -60.67
N SER A 284 8.79 -118.63 -61.28
CA SER A 284 8.79 -119.24 -62.64
C SER A 284 10.18 -119.65 -63.15
N ARG A 285 10.34 -120.96 -63.38
CA ARG A 285 11.17 -121.48 -64.49
C ARG A 285 10.50 -121.05 -65.79
N GLY A 286 11.06 -120.08 -66.49
CA GLY A 286 10.58 -119.65 -67.81
C GLY A 286 11.53 -118.65 -68.45
N ALA A 287 12.01 -118.98 -69.64
CA ALA A 287 13.06 -118.25 -70.35
C ALA A 287 12.56 -116.99 -71.07
N VAL A 288 13.25 -115.85 -70.84
CA VAL A 288 13.73 -114.83 -71.83
C VAL A 288 12.62 -113.94 -72.47
N PRO A 289 12.80 -112.60 -72.70
CA PRO A 289 13.94 -112.03 -73.42
C PRO A 289 14.61 -110.73 -72.95
N ARG A 290 15.87 -110.66 -73.38
CA ARG A 290 16.83 -109.56 -73.38
C ARG A 290 16.32 -108.38 -74.22
N GLN A 291 15.98 -107.26 -73.57
CA GLN A 291 16.17 -105.88 -74.06
C GLN A 291 15.72 -104.81 -73.03
N GLY A 292 15.95 -105.09 -71.74
CA GLY A 292 15.75 -104.14 -70.65
C GLY A 292 16.87 -104.31 -69.64
N LEU A 293 17.26 -103.22 -68.98
CA LEU A 293 18.28 -103.22 -67.92
C LEU A 293 17.98 -104.34 -66.92
N THR A 294 18.99 -105.16 -66.63
CA THR A 294 18.88 -106.18 -65.61
C THR A 294 18.64 -105.52 -64.25
N LEU A 295 17.97 -106.23 -63.33
CA LEU A 295 17.59 -105.66 -62.02
C LEU A 295 18.82 -105.12 -61.25
N GLU A 296 19.97 -105.78 -61.38
CA GLU A 296 21.25 -105.33 -60.80
C GLU A 296 21.75 -104.02 -61.43
N GLU A 297 21.57 -103.84 -62.74
CA GLU A 297 21.93 -102.59 -63.43
C GLU A 297 21.02 -101.43 -63.02
N VAL A 298 19.73 -101.68 -62.79
CA VAL A 298 18.81 -100.65 -62.26
C VAL A 298 19.23 -100.22 -60.87
N GLU A 299 19.54 -101.16 -59.96
CA GLU A 299 20.02 -100.85 -58.61
C GLU A 299 21.36 -100.11 -58.61
N ALA A 300 22.29 -100.49 -59.49
CA ALA A 300 23.55 -99.78 -59.66
C ALA A 300 23.30 -98.33 -60.14
N LEU A 301 22.34 -98.13 -61.04
CA LEU A 301 21.94 -96.79 -61.50
C LEU A 301 21.27 -95.98 -60.39
N THR A 302 20.35 -96.57 -59.60
CA THR A 302 19.71 -95.88 -58.47
C THR A 302 20.73 -95.47 -57.42
N ARG A 303 21.67 -96.37 -57.07
CA ARG A 303 22.76 -96.06 -56.13
C ARG A 303 23.66 -94.94 -56.66
N THR A 304 23.98 -94.95 -57.94
CA THR A 304 24.78 -93.89 -58.58
C THR A 304 24.04 -92.54 -58.56
N VAL A 305 22.72 -92.54 -58.77
CA VAL A 305 21.90 -91.32 -58.68
C VAL A 305 21.82 -90.83 -57.24
N GLU A 306 21.65 -91.71 -56.25
CA GLU A 306 21.66 -91.35 -54.83
C GLU A 306 23.01 -90.77 -54.39
N GLU A 307 24.13 -91.37 -54.79
CA GLU A 307 25.47 -90.84 -54.51
C GLU A 307 25.66 -89.46 -55.14
N ARG A 308 25.19 -89.26 -56.38
CA ARG A 308 25.24 -87.95 -57.03
C ARG A 308 24.34 -86.91 -56.37
N LEU A 309 23.18 -87.30 -55.85
CA LEU A 309 22.30 -86.41 -55.10
C LEU A 309 22.96 -86.01 -53.77
N ILE A 310 23.59 -86.95 -53.06
CA ILE A 310 24.32 -86.66 -51.82
C ILE A 310 25.52 -85.73 -52.10
N ASP A 311 26.26 -85.96 -53.19
CA ASP A 311 27.39 -85.10 -53.54
C ASP A 311 26.94 -83.70 -53.98
N ALA A 312 25.83 -83.59 -54.71
CA ALA A 312 25.21 -82.31 -55.05
C ALA A 312 24.76 -81.56 -53.79
N ASP A 313 24.15 -82.25 -52.83
CA ASP A 313 23.68 -81.67 -51.56
C ASP A 313 24.84 -81.19 -50.69
N ARG A 314 25.94 -81.96 -50.61
CA ARG A 314 27.17 -81.51 -49.95
C ARG A 314 27.80 -80.30 -50.64
N ALA A 315 27.81 -80.27 -51.97
CA ALA A 315 28.36 -79.14 -52.72
C ALA A 315 27.52 -77.87 -52.50
N LEU A 316 26.19 -77.98 -52.53
CA LEU A 316 25.26 -76.89 -52.20
C LEU A 316 25.45 -76.40 -50.78
N SER A 317 25.52 -77.31 -49.80
CA SER A 317 25.75 -76.97 -48.39
C SER A 317 27.05 -76.19 -48.18
N ARG A 318 28.14 -76.56 -48.88
CA ARG A 318 29.41 -75.81 -48.82
C ARG A 318 29.28 -74.41 -49.39
N VAL A 319 28.67 -74.26 -50.57
CA VAL A 319 28.48 -72.94 -51.21
C VAL A 319 27.60 -72.03 -50.35
N LEU A 320 26.56 -72.56 -49.70
CA LEU A 320 25.73 -71.81 -48.76
C LEU A 320 26.51 -71.38 -47.52
N THR A 321 27.33 -72.27 -46.94
CA THR A 321 28.15 -71.94 -45.75
C THR A 321 29.22 -70.90 -46.08
N ASP A 322 29.87 -70.98 -47.24
CA ASP A 322 30.88 -70.02 -47.67
C ASP A 322 30.27 -68.64 -47.96
N ARG A 323 29.06 -68.61 -48.52
CA ARG A 323 28.34 -67.35 -48.76
C ARG A 323 27.90 -66.69 -47.46
N GLN A 324 27.41 -67.46 -46.48
CA GLN A 324 27.01 -66.94 -45.18
C GLN A 324 28.20 -66.33 -44.42
N ARG A 325 29.37 -66.99 -44.44
CA ARG A 325 30.61 -66.42 -43.89
C ARG A 325 31.04 -65.14 -44.60
N SER A 326 30.95 -65.08 -45.93
CA SER A 326 31.31 -63.88 -46.68
C SER A 326 30.36 -62.70 -46.40
N GLN A 327 29.12 -62.97 -45.99
CA GLN A 327 28.13 -61.95 -45.62
C GLN A 327 28.39 -61.41 -44.20
N GLU A 328 28.80 -62.28 -43.26
CA GLU A 328 29.23 -61.88 -41.91
C GLU A 328 30.53 -61.06 -41.92
N ASP A 329 31.51 -61.44 -42.75
CA ASP A 329 32.78 -60.68 -42.92
C ASP A 329 32.60 -59.37 -43.71
N GLY A 330 31.60 -59.29 -44.59
CA GLY A 330 31.24 -58.05 -45.28
C GLY A 330 30.60 -57.03 -44.35
N GLY A 331 29.80 -57.48 -43.37
CA GLY A 331 29.13 -56.61 -42.39
C GLY A 331 30.08 -55.95 -41.38
N THR A 332 31.21 -56.59 -41.05
CA THR A 332 32.18 -56.04 -40.08
C THR A 332 33.16 -55.02 -40.67
N LYS A 333 33.33 -54.97 -41.99
CA LYS A 333 34.25 -54.00 -42.65
C LYS A 333 33.62 -52.64 -42.94
N VAL A 334 32.29 -52.51 -42.94
CA VAL A 334 31.61 -51.24 -43.25
C VAL A 334 31.48 -50.33 -42.02
N THR A 335 31.60 -50.85 -40.79
CA THR A 335 31.50 -50.06 -39.55
C THR A 335 32.85 -49.56 -39.00
N GLY A 336 33.97 -49.90 -39.65
CA GLY A 336 35.33 -49.60 -39.20
C GLY A 336 36.11 -48.66 -40.11
N ALA A 337 35.48 -47.61 -40.64
CA ALA A 337 36.21 -46.55 -41.34
C ALA A 337 35.46 -45.22 -41.27
N GLN A 338 35.69 -44.45 -40.21
CA GLN A 338 35.71 -42.98 -40.31
C GLN A 338 36.58 -42.38 -39.18
N PRO A 339 37.55 -41.51 -39.52
CA PRO A 339 38.37 -40.76 -38.55
C PRO A 339 37.62 -39.61 -37.89
#